data_AF-A0A7Y7PNM2-F1
#
_entry.id   AF-A0A7Y7PNM2-F1
#
_cell.length_a   1.000
_cell.length_b   1.000
_cell.length_c   1.000
_cell.angle_alpha   90.00
_cell.angle_beta   90.00
_cell.angle_gamma   90.00
#
_symmetry.space_group_name_H-M   'P 1'
#
loop_
_entity.id
_entity.type
_entity.pdbx_description
1 polymer ?
#
loop_
_entity_poly.entity_id
_entity_poly.type
_entity_poly.pdbx_seq_one_letter_code
_entity_poly.pdbx_strand_id
1 'polypeptide(L)'
;MTLTSVFGQTKMTSCDCPKTQFAGTKADTTFHLSNGKTIVLCGYKNPDSKTTNFSEFILAVCGQDTIIDFWGAVLTCRLKANKDTLLVDQLQNLQTGKNFKF
;
A
#
# COMPACT_ATOMS: atom_id res chain seq x y z
N MET A 1 32.71 -33.20 -11.89
CA MET A 1 31.93 -31.95 -11.91
C MET A 1 30.54 -32.28 -11.39
N THR A 2 30.26 -31.94 -10.14
CA THR A 2 28.93 -32.15 -9.54
C THR A 2 28.02 -31.02 -9.98
N LEU A 3 26.95 -31.34 -10.73
CA LEU A 3 25.89 -30.39 -11.03
C LEU A 3 25.11 -30.11 -9.74
N THR A 4 25.27 -28.92 -9.20
CA THR A 4 24.38 -28.38 -8.16
C THR A 4 23.08 -27.94 -8.82
N SER A 5 22.08 -28.81 -8.78
CA SER A 5 20.71 -28.43 -9.13
C SER A 5 20.18 -27.46 -8.07
N VAL A 6 20.07 -26.18 -8.43
CA VAL A 6 19.36 -25.19 -7.62
C VAL A 6 17.87 -25.43 -7.82
N PHE A 7 17.20 -25.99 -6.82
CA PHE A 7 15.73 -26.04 -6.76
C PHE A 7 15.19 -24.64 -6.44
N GLY A 8 15.20 -23.77 -7.45
CA GLY A 8 14.58 -22.45 -7.39
C GLY A 8 13.12 -22.49 -7.81
N GLN A 9 12.27 -23.29 -7.16
CA GLN A 9 10.86 -22.93 -7.11
C GLN A 9 10.71 -21.93 -5.97
N THR A 10 11.11 -20.67 -6.22
CA THR A 10 10.59 -19.55 -5.45
C THR A 10 9.10 -19.53 -5.71
N LYS A 11 8.34 -20.18 -4.84
CA LYS A 11 6.88 -20.10 -4.82
C LYS A 11 6.55 -18.61 -4.87
N MET A 12 6.12 -18.14 -6.04
CA MET A 12 5.78 -16.73 -6.25
C MET A 12 4.61 -16.48 -5.31
N THR A 13 4.93 -15.98 -4.13
CA THR A 13 3.93 -15.76 -3.09
C THR A 13 3.15 -14.57 -3.60
N SER A 14 1.89 -14.80 -3.94
CA SER A 14 1.00 -13.72 -4.36
C SER A 14 1.00 -12.69 -3.24
N CYS A 15 1.40 -11.46 -3.56
CA CYS A 15 1.38 -10.35 -2.60
C CYS A 15 -0.03 -9.77 -2.48
N ASP A 16 -1.02 -10.64 -2.29
CA ASP A 16 -2.36 -10.23 -1.95
C ASP A 16 -2.40 -9.83 -0.47
N CYS A 17 -3.25 -8.87 -0.13
CA CYS A 17 -3.51 -8.54 1.26
C CYS A 17 -4.32 -9.63 1.96
N PRO A 18 -4.17 -9.75 3.29
CA PRO A 18 -5.03 -10.59 4.10
C PRO A 18 -6.49 -10.19 3.93
N LYS A 19 -7.39 -11.17 4.08
CA LYS A 19 -8.82 -10.92 4.03
C LYS A 19 -9.24 -10.11 5.27
N THR A 20 -9.84 -8.95 5.05
CA THR A 20 -10.33 -8.07 6.13
C THR A 20 -11.70 -7.51 5.78
N GLN A 21 -12.35 -6.89 6.76
CA GLN A 21 -13.56 -6.09 6.53
C GLN A 21 -13.26 -4.68 6.00
N PHE A 22 -11.99 -4.27 5.97
CA PHE A 22 -11.58 -2.89 5.71
C PHE A 22 -11.19 -2.63 4.25
N ALA A 23 -10.71 -3.65 3.54
CA ALA A 23 -10.24 -3.53 2.16
C ALA A 23 -10.33 -4.87 1.43
N GLY A 24 -10.34 -4.81 0.08
CA GLY A 24 -10.20 -5.98 -0.77
C GLY A 24 -8.81 -6.63 -0.66
N THR A 25 -8.69 -7.87 -1.13
CA THR A 25 -7.44 -8.64 -1.04
C THR A 25 -6.43 -8.30 -2.14
N LYS A 26 -6.87 -7.69 -3.25
CA LYS A 26 -5.97 -7.37 -4.36
C LYS A 26 -5.11 -6.16 -4.01
N ALA A 27 -3.79 -6.32 -4.08
CA ALA A 27 -2.86 -5.20 -3.95
C ALA A 27 -3.01 -4.20 -5.10
N ASP A 28 -3.09 -2.92 -4.74
CA ASP A 28 -3.00 -1.81 -5.69
C ASP A 28 -1.53 -1.41 -5.91
N THR A 29 -0.80 -1.26 -4.81
CA THR A 29 0.59 -0.77 -4.82
C THR A 29 1.48 -1.64 -3.93
N THR A 30 2.71 -1.87 -4.38
CA THR A 30 3.71 -2.70 -3.71
C THR A 30 4.97 -1.88 -3.44
N PHE A 31 5.51 -1.99 -2.22
CA PHE A 31 6.73 -1.30 -1.79
C PHE A 31 7.78 -2.34 -1.38
N HIS A 32 8.91 -2.34 -2.08
CA HIS A 32 10.03 -3.24 -1.77
C HIS A 32 11.04 -2.56 -0.86
N LEU A 33 11.36 -3.19 0.27
CA LEU A 33 12.35 -2.72 1.24
C LEU A 33 13.69 -3.42 1.00
N SER A 34 14.78 -2.78 1.39
CA SER A 34 16.15 -3.25 1.22
C SER A 34 16.45 -4.53 2.02
N ASN A 35 15.70 -4.79 3.09
CA ASN A 35 15.79 -6.01 3.89
C ASN A 35 15.08 -7.23 3.27
N GLY A 36 14.64 -7.11 2.01
CA GLY A 36 13.95 -8.17 1.27
C GLY A 36 12.47 -8.31 1.62
N LYS A 37 11.94 -7.54 2.58
CA LYS A 37 10.51 -7.49 2.86
C LYS A 37 9.79 -6.62 1.85
N THR A 38 8.52 -6.93 1.66
CA THR A 38 7.63 -6.18 0.78
C THR A 38 6.38 -5.78 1.55
N ILE A 39 5.99 -4.52 1.45
CA ILE A 39 4.74 -3.99 2.00
C ILE A 39 3.76 -3.82 0.84
N VAL A 40 2.52 -4.21 1.02
CA VAL A 40 1.44 -3.99 0.06
C VAL A 40 0.38 -3.06 0.60
N LEU A 41 -0.15 -2.23 -0.28
CA LEU A 41 -1.33 -1.41 -0.06
C LEU A 41 -2.52 -2.03 -0.78
N CYS A 42 -3.60 -2.25 -0.03
CA CYS A 42 -4.89 -2.64 -0.57
C CYS A 42 -5.97 -1.70 -0.05
N GLY A 43 -6.75 -1.15 -0.98
CA GLY A 43 -7.78 -0.17 -0.65
C GLY A 43 -8.16 0.67 -1.86
N TYR A 44 -8.80 1.81 -1.60
CA TYR A 44 -9.33 2.66 -2.65
C TYR A 44 -8.29 3.67 -3.15
N LYS A 45 -7.96 3.61 -4.44
CA LYS A 45 -7.14 4.60 -5.14
C LYS A 45 -8.03 5.68 -5.73
N ASN A 46 -7.84 6.93 -5.31
CA ASN A 46 -8.67 8.05 -5.75
C ASN A 46 -8.38 8.41 -7.21
N PRO A 47 -9.33 8.24 -8.15
CA PRO A 47 -9.08 8.40 -9.58
C PRO A 47 -8.96 9.86 -10.04
N ASP A 48 -9.62 10.79 -9.35
CA ASP A 48 -9.73 12.20 -9.77
C ASP A 48 -8.59 13.09 -9.25
N SER A 49 -7.59 12.50 -8.58
CA SER A 49 -6.48 13.28 -8.04
C SER A 49 -5.35 13.42 -9.05
N LYS A 50 -4.81 14.65 -9.20
CA LYS A 50 -3.59 14.91 -9.98
C LYS A 50 -2.38 14.11 -9.46
N THR A 51 -2.39 13.74 -8.18
CA THR A 51 -1.38 12.90 -7.55
C THR A 51 -2.01 11.64 -7.01
N THR A 52 -1.34 10.49 -7.12
CA THR A 52 -1.86 9.24 -6.56
C THR A 52 -2.13 9.37 -5.05
N ASN A 53 -3.41 9.34 -4.68
CA ASN A 53 -3.87 9.39 -3.30
C ASN A 53 -4.78 8.19 -3.03
N PHE A 54 -4.89 7.81 -1.78
CA PHE A 54 -5.64 6.66 -1.32
C PHE A 54 -6.57 7.02 -0.17
N SER A 55 -7.67 6.29 -0.07
CA SER A 55 -8.62 6.32 1.04
C SER A 55 -9.03 4.88 1.36
N GLU A 56 -9.51 4.59 2.57
CA GLU A 56 -9.99 3.25 2.96
C GLU A 56 -9.01 2.14 2.54
N PHE A 57 -7.81 2.14 3.14
CA PHE A 57 -6.76 1.20 2.77
C PHE A 57 -6.04 0.62 3.99
N ILE A 58 -5.51 -0.58 3.81
CA ILE A 58 -4.60 -1.21 4.77
C ILE A 58 -3.19 -1.26 4.18
N LEU A 59 -2.21 -1.28 5.07
CA LEU A 59 -0.86 -1.73 4.74
C LEU A 59 -0.62 -3.10 5.38
N ALA A 60 -0.08 -4.04 4.61
CA ALA A 60 0.22 -5.38 5.10
C ALA A 60 1.60 -5.84 4.62
N VAL A 61 2.21 -6.77 5.34
CA VAL A 61 3.48 -7.40 4.90
C VAL A 61 3.14 -8.50 3.91
N CYS A 62 3.68 -8.43 2.68
CA CYS A 62 3.43 -9.43 1.64
C CYS A 62 3.79 -10.84 2.13
N GLY A 63 2.89 -11.80 1.84
CA GLY A 63 3.07 -13.21 2.20
C GLY A 63 2.87 -13.51 3.68
N GLN A 64 2.38 -12.54 4.46
CA GLN A 64 2.04 -12.70 5.87
C GLN A 64 0.62 -12.19 6.10
N ASP A 65 -0.10 -12.80 7.05
CA ASP A 65 -1.42 -12.31 7.49
C ASP A 65 -1.31 -11.10 8.45
N THR A 66 -0.18 -10.40 8.43
CA THR A 66 0.12 -9.28 9.31
C THR A 66 -0.30 -7.96 8.65
N ILE A 67 -1.34 -7.35 9.22
CA ILE A 67 -1.73 -5.97 8.92
C ILE A 67 -0.86 -5.04 9.77
N ILE A 68 -0.22 -4.07 9.13
CA ILE A 68 0.56 -3.03 9.80
C ILE A 68 -0.40 -2.02 10.41
N ASP A 69 -1.31 -1.47 9.61
CA ASP A 69 -2.33 -0.51 10.06
C ASP A 69 -3.44 -0.32 9.00
N PHE A 70 -4.49 0.40 9.38
CA PHE A 70 -5.65 0.77 8.57
C PHE A 70 -5.90 2.28 8.58
N TRP A 71 -6.13 2.85 7.39
CA TRP A 71 -6.53 4.25 7.21
C TRP A 71 -7.98 4.31 6.70
N GLY A 72 -8.85 4.88 7.53
CA GLY A 72 -10.29 4.92 7.30
C GLY A 72 -10.73 5.79 6.11
N ALA A 73 -11.99 5.60 5.70
CA ALA A 73 -12.60 6.23 4.51
C ALA A 73 -12.65 7.77 4.55
N VAL A 74 -12.65 8.38 5.73
CA VAL A 74 -12.64 9.85 5.88
C VAL A 74 -11.26 10.47 5.65
N LEU A 75 -10.21 9.65 5.57
CA LEU A 75 -8.86 10.11 5.33
C LEU A 75 -8.56 10.04 3.84
N THR A 76 -7.90 11.07 3.33
CA THR A 76 -7.21 11.04 2.04
C THR A 76 -5.73 11.08 2.34
N CYS A 77 -4.99 10.03 1.95
CA CYS A 77 -3.57 9.92 2.22
C CYS A 77 -2.77 9.84 0.91
N ARG A 78 -1.52 10.30 0.97
CA ARG A 78 -0.53 10.08 -0.07
C ARG A 78 0.63 9.28 0.52
N LEU A 79 1.03 8.23 -0.17
CA LEU A 79 2.14 7.40 0.26
C LEU A 79 3.41 7.71 -0.52
N LYS A 80 4.54 7.69 0.18
CA LYS A 80 5.87 7.84 -0.42
C LYS A 80 6.85 6.88 0.24
N ALA A 81 7.56 6.10 -0.58
CA ALA A 81 8.69 5.32 -0.12
C ALA A 81 9.95 6.19 -0.12
N ASN A 82 10.70 6.18 0.99
CA ASN A 82 12.03 6.75 1.10
C ASN A 82 12.96 5.69 1.71
N LYS A 83 13.73 5.01 0.86
CA LYS A 83 14.51 3.82 1.23
C LYS A 83 13.60 2.81 1.94
N ASP A 84 13.90 2.48 3.19
CA ASP A 84 13.16 1.51 4.00
C ASP A 84 12.05 2.14 4.85
N THR A 85 11.75 3.41 4.63
CA THR A 85 10.68 4.11 5.34
C THR A 85 9.52 4.38 4.38
N LEU A 86 8.33 3.93 4.75
CA LEU A 86 7.10 4.30 4.07
C LEU A 86 6.44 5.44 4.84
N LEU A 87 6.28 6.59 4.18
CA LEU A 87 5.64 7.77 4.73
C LEU A 87 4.17 7.79 4.28
N VAL A 88 3.27 8.07 5.23
CA VAL A 88 1.85 8.27 4.98
C VAL A 88 1.49 9.72 5.31
N ASP A 89 1.40 10.55 4.26
CA ASP A 89 1.01 11.96 4.37
C ASP A 89 -0.53 12.06 4.37
N GLN A 90 -1.16 12.46 5.46
CA GLN A 90 -2.59 12.81 5.45
C GLN A 90 -2.79 14.17 4.76
N LEU A 91 -3.73 14.23 3.82
CA LEU A 91 -4.07 15.44 3.07
C LEU A 91 -5.39 16.02 3.59
N GLN A 92 -5.40 17.34 3.80
CA GLN A 92 -6.61 18.08 4.13
C GLN A 92 -6.85 19.14 3.05
N ASN A 93 -8.02 19.08 2.43
CA ASN A 93 -8.44 20.11 1.49
C ASN A 93 -8.89 21.34 2.27
N LEU A 94 -8.38 22.50 1.87
CA LEU A 94 -8.83 23.80 2.39
C LEU A 94 -9.72 24.46 1.36
N GLN A 95 -10.78 25.11 1.84
CA GLN A 95 -11.68 25.87 1.00
C GLN A 95 -11.01 27.18 0.58
N THR A 96 -10.57 27.27 -0.68
CA THR A 96 -9.85 28.44 -1.21
C THR A 96 -10.66 29.24 -2.23
N GLY A 97 -11.88 28.80 -2.56
CA GLY A 97 -12.82 29.53 -3.41
C GLY A 97 -13.44 30.75 -2.71
N LYS A 98 -14.15 31.57 -3.48
CA LYS A 98 -14.86 32.76 -2.96
C LYS A 98 -15.82 32.36 -1.84
N ASN A 99 -15.77 33.09 -0.72
CA ASN A 99 -16.54 32.81 0.50
C ASN A 99 -16.25 31.43 1.10
N PHE A 100 -14.99 30.99 1.08
CA PHE A 100 -14.57 29.69 1.61
C PHE A 100 -15.39 28.54 1.00
N LYS A 101 -15.51 28.51 -0.33
CA LYS A 101 -16.08 27.37 -1.04
C LYS A 101 -14.96 26.45 -1.57
N PHE A 102 -15.24 25.16 -1.72
CA PHE A 102 -14.35 24.20 -2.39
C PHE A 102 -14.40 24.38 -3.91
#